data_AF-W2JJP1-F1
#
_entry.id   AF-W2JJP1-F1
#
_cell.length_a   1.000
_cell.length_b   1.000
_cell.length_c   1.000
_cell.angle_alpha   90.00
_cell.angle_beta   90.00
_cell.angle_gamma   90.00
#
_symmetry.space_group_name_H-M   'P 1'
#
loop_
_entity.id
_entity.type
_entity.pdbx_description
1 polymer ?
#
loop_
_entity_poly.entity_id
_entity_poly.type
_entity_poly.pdbx_seq_one_letter_code
_entity_poly.pdbx_strand_id
1 'polypeptide(L)'
;MTYFRTVEAYALHHEEFKHLACREGCTELCEYSDNNWDDCCEMWVKAYRVDLPHFGNHTNNRVESLFVKLKRQLKVQFTMRASLKVLLDYQRRKEEEYNSKVEMPCTLRGASSPEQMNVVLEMGSRSN
;
A
#
# COMPACT_ATOMS: atom_id res chain seq x y z
N MET A 1 -8.46 -10.26 -7.12
CA MET A 1 -9.10 -8.94 -6.99
C MET A 1 -8.20 -7.78 -7.40
N THR A 2 -7.07 -7.53 -6.72
CA THR A 2 -6.28 -6.29 -6.91
C THR A 2 -5.66 -6.08 -8.30
N TYR A 3 -5.25 -7.14 -8.99
CA TYR A 3 -4.43 -7.04 -10.21
C TYR A 3 -5.20 -7.10 -11.53
N PHE A 4 -6.54 -7.15 -11.48
CA PHE A 4 -7.34 -7.20 -12.71
C PHE A 4 -7.14 -5.95 -13.54
N ARG A 5 -6.94 -6.14 -14.84
CA ARG A 5 -6.61 -5.06 -15.79
C ARG A 5 -7.85 -4.48 -16.48
N THR A 6 -8.99 -5.14 -16.33
CA THR A 6 -10.28 -4.71 -16.87
C THR A 6 -11.34 -4.74 -15.78
N VAL A 7 -12.33 -3.87 -15.90
CA VAL A 7 -13.43 -3.73 -14.94
C VAL A 7 -14.33 -4.97 -14.99
N GLU A 8 -14.54 -5.51 -16.18
CA GLU A 8 -15.37 -6.70 -16.41
C GLU A 8 -14.77 -7.95 -15.75
N ALA A 9 -13.44 -8.09 -15.78
CA ALA A 9 -12.76 -9.19 -15.10
C ALA A 9 -12.85 -9.04 -13.58
N TYR A 10 -12.75 -7.81 -13.05
CA TYR A 10 -12.97 -7.56 -11.63
C TYR A 10 -14.39 -7.94 -11.21
N ALA A 11 -15.41 -7.46 -11.92
CA ALA A 11 -16.82 -7.73 -11.61
C ALA A 11 -17.15 -9.24 -11.65
N LEU A 12 -16.69 -9.97 -12.68
CA LEU A 12 -16.90 -11.40 -12.78
C LEU A 12 -16.34 -12.15 -11.56
N HIS A 13 -15.08 -11.86 -11.22
CA HIS A 13 -14.42 -12.53 -10.10
C HIS A 13 -14.95 -12.08 -8.74
N HIS A 14 -15.44 -10.84 -8.62
CA HIS A 14 -16.16 -10.35 -7.45
C HIS A 14 -17.40 -11.21 -7.17
N GLU A 15 -18.23 -11.45 -8.18
CA GLU A 15 -19.42 -12.29 -8.06
C GLU A 15 -19.07 -13.75 -7.74
N GLU A 16 -18.03 -14.31 -8.36
CA GLU A 16 -17.54 -15.65 -8.01
C GLU A 16 -17.08 -15.74 -6.55
N PHE A 17 -16.35 -14.75 -6.07
CA PHE A 17 -15.92 -14.68 -4.68
C PHE A 17 -17.11 -14.58 -3.73
N LYS A 18 -18.09 -13.73 -4.04
CA LYS A 18 -19.30 -13.57 -3.23
C LYS A 18 -20.09 -14.88 -3.12
N HIS A 19 -20.25 -15.59 -4.24
CA HIS A 19 -20.89 -16.90 -4.24
C HIS A 19 -20.14 -17.93 -3.36
N LEU A 20 -18.81 -17.89 -3.36
CA LEU A 20 -17.98 -18.78 -2.54
C LEU A 20 -17.96 -18.39 -1.04
N ALA A 21 -17.85 -17.09 -0.75
CA ALA A 21 -17.74 -16.56 0.59
C ALA A 21 -19.06 -16.65 1.37
N CYS A 22 -20.20 -16.53 0.68
CA CYS A 22 -21.53 -16.60 1.25
C CYS A 22 -22.07 -18.04 1.34
N ARG A 23 -21.26 -19.03 0.94
CA ARG A 23 -21.68 -20.43 0.93
C ARG A 23 -22.03 -20.87 2.35
N GLU A 24 -23.04 -21.73 2.47
CA GLU A 24 -23.48 -22.30 3.75
C GLU A 24 -24.02 -21.27 4.76
N GLY A 25 -24.38 -20.06 4.30
CA GLY A 25 -25.03 -19.03 5.12
C GLY A 25 -24.07 -18.13 5.92
N CYS A 26 -22.76 -18.26 5.72
CA CYS A 26 -21.77 -17.35 6.30
C CYS A 26 -21.74 -16.02 5.54
N THR A 27 -22.63 -15.08 5.86
CA THR A 27 -22.69 -13.78 5.15
C THR A 27 -21.71 -12.75 5.68
N GLU A 28 -21.17 -12.90 6.89
CA GLU A 28 -20.27 -11.90 7.52
C GLU A 28 -19.07 -11.54 6.64
N LEU A 29 -18.45 -12.52 5.98
CA LEU A 29 -17.28 -12.28 5.12
C LEU A 29 -17.67 -11.53 3.84
N CYS A 30 -18.81 -11.89 3.24
CA CYS A 30 -19.33 -11.21 2.05
C CYS A 30 -19.71 -9.76 2.37
N GLU A 31 -20.49 -9.56 3.43
CA GLU A 31 -20.94 -8.24 3.87
C GLU A 31 -19.75 -7.35 4.23
N TYR A 32 -18.75 -7.89 4.92
CA TYR A 32 -17.52 -7.16 5.20
C TYR A 32 -16.78 -6.78 3.91
N SER A 33 -16.63 -7.73 2.98
CA SER A 33 -15.96 -7.49 1.70
C SER A 33 -16.66 -6.41 0.89
N ASP A 34 -17.98 -6.48 0.74
CA ASP A 34 -18.77 -5.49 0.00
C ASP A 34 -18.63 -4.10 0.64
N ASN A 35 -18.86 -4.01 1.96
CA ASN A 35 -18.91 -2.72 2.67
C ASN A 35 -17.55 -2.05 2.86
N ASN A 36 -16.43 -2.79 2.77
CA ASN A 36 -15.11 -2.25 3.11
C ASN A 36 -14.11 -2.32 1.96
N TRP A 37 -14.19 -3.37 1.14
CA TRP A 37 -13.22 -3.60 0.07
C TRP A 37 -13.80 -3.19 -1.28
N ASP A 38 -15.00 -3.67 -1.60
CA ASP A 38 -15.65 -3.35 -2.87
C ASP A 38 -16.08 -1.88 -2.94
N ASP A 39 -16.61 -1.32 -1.84
CA ASP A 39 -17.00 0.10 -1.74
C ASP A 39 -15.84 1.08 -2.05
N CYS A 40 -14.59 0.64 -1.88
CA CYS A 40 -13.40 1.42 -2.23
C CYS A 40 -12.55 0.79 -3.36
N CYS A 41 -13.12 -0.10 -4.19
CA CYS A 41 -12.39 -0.86 -5.22
C CYS A 41 -11.58 0.01 -6.18
N GLU A 42 -12.07 1.21 -6.52
CA GLU A 42 -11.38 2.21 -7.34
C GLU A 42 -10.00 2.61 -6.76
N MET A 43 -9.85 2.54 -5.44
CA MET A 43 -8.61 2.88 -4.73
C MET A 43 -7.58 1.75 -4.69
N TRP A 44 -7.84 0.55 -5.19
CA TRP A 44 -6.85 -0.53 -5.11
C TRP A 44 -6.85 -1.51 -6.27
N VAL A 45 -7.95 -1.63 -7.02
CA VAL A 45 -8.03 -2.47 -8.22
C VAL A 45 -7.31 -1.80 -9.38
N LYS A 46 -6.44 -2.56 -10.04
CA LYS A 46 -5.56 -2.06 -11.11
C LYS A 46 -6.32 -1.51 -12.31
N ALA A 47 -7.50 -2.05 -12.64
CA ALA A 47 -8.33 -1.61 -13.75
C ALA A 47 -8.75 -0.13 -13.62
N TYR A 48 -9.18 0.30 -12.42
CA TYR A 48 -9.57 1.68 -12.15
C TYR A 48 -8.39 2.64 -11.96
N ARG A 49 -7.17 2.11 -11.85
CA ARG A 49 -5.96 2.88 -11.54
C ARG A 49 -4.96 2.92 -12.69
N VAL A 50 -5.37 2.51 -13.88
CA VAL A 50 -4.49 2.43 -15.06
C VAL A 50 -3.91 3.81 -15.41
N ASP A 51 -4.70 4.87 -15.24
CA ASP A 51 -4.33 6.24 -15.59
C ASP A 51 -3.62 7.02 -14.47
N LEU A 52 -3.56 6.47 -13.25
CA LEU A 52 -2.87 7.13 -12.14
C LEU A 52 -1.34 6.97 -12.27
N PRO A 53 -0.52 8.02 -12.10
CA PRO A 53 0.93 7.88 -12.08
C PRO A 53 1.39 6.97 -10.93
N HIS A 54 1.88 5.77 -11.25
CA HIS A 54 2.23 4.77 -10.23
C HIS A 54 3.66 4.93 -9.70
N PHE A 55 4.49 5.81 -10.27
CA PHE A 55 5.94 5.93 -9.98
C PHE A 55 6.70 4.58 -9.97
N GLY A 56 6.21 3.57 -10.71
CA GLY A 56 6.72 2.19 -10.64
C GLY A 56 6.51 1.49 -9.28
N ASN A 57 5.75 2.11 -8.39
CA ASN A 57 5.56 1.71 -7.00
C ASN A 57 4.23 0.94 -6.85
N HIS A 58 4.33 -0.39 -6.82
CA HIS A 58 3.22 -1.24 -6.40
C HIS A 58 3.29 -1.37 -4.87
N THR A 59 2.67 -0.42 -4.15
CA THR A 59 2.66 -0.35 -2.68
C THR A 59 2.37 -1.71 -2.03
N ASN A 60 1.47 -2.50 -2.63
CA ASN A 60 1.14 -3.84 -2.17
C ASN A 60 2.35 -4.77 -2.10
N ASN A 61 3.18 -4.81 -3.15
CA ASN A 61 4.37 -5.67 -3.17
C ASN A 61 5.40 -5.27 -2.10
N ARG A 62 5.49 -3.97 -1.78
CA ARG A 62 6.41 -3.46 -0.74
C ARG A 62 5.90 -3.81 0.66
N VAL A 63 4.60 -3.67 0.88
CA VAL A 63 3.91 -4.06 2.13
C VAL A 63 3.98 -5.57 2.33
N GLU A 64 3.67 -6.36 1.31
CA GLU A 64 3.79 -7.82 1.33
C GLU A 64 5.23 -8.28 1.59
N SER A 65 6.22 -7.67 0.92
CA SER A 65 7.64 -7.97 1.15
C SER A 65 8.06 -7.66 2.59
N LEU A 66 7.57 -6.56 3.16
CA LEU A 66 7.78 -6.22 4.56
C LEU A 66 7.15 -7.26 5.49
N PHE A 67 5.89 -7.64 5.25
CA PHE A 67 5.20 -8.66 6.04
C PHE A 67 5.87 -10.03 5.94
N VAL A 68 6.37 -10.42 4.77
CA VAL A 68 7.12 -11.68 4.60
C VAL A 68 8.42 -11.64 5.41
N LYS A 69 9.17 -10.54 5.35
CA LYS A 69 10.38 -10.36 6.16
C LYS A 69 10.05 -10.40 7.65
N LEU A 70 8.96 -9.76 8.05
CA LEU A 70 8.50 -9.75 9.42
C LEU A 70 8.13 -11.15 9.91
N LYS A 71 7.32 -11.88 9.15
CA LYS A 71 6.92 -13.26 9.48
C LYS A 71 8.13 -14.19 9.60
N ARG A 72 9.20 -13.98 8.83
CA ARG A 72 10.45 -14.75 8.97
C ARG A 72 11.17 -14.46 10.29
N GLN A 73 11.08 -13.23 10.80
CA GLN A 73 11.74 -12.81 12.05
C GLN A 73 10.90 -13.18 13.28
N LEU A 74 9.57 -13.12 13.16
CA LEU A 74 8.63 -13.59 14.16
C LEU A 74 8.60 -15.12 14.13
N LYS A 75 9.53 -15.76 14.86
CA LYS A 75 9.48 -17.21 15.10
C LYS A 75 8.11 -17.58 15.70
N VAL A 76 7.64 -18.79 15.40
CA VAL A 76 6.38 -19.41 15.90
C VAL A 76 6.20 -19.32 17.43
N GLN A 77 7.28 -19.08 18.17
CA GLN A 77 7.30 -18.95 19.63
C GLN A 77 6.72 -17.64 20.17
N PHE A 78 6.42 -16.65 19.33
CA PHE A 78 5.76 -15.42 19.77
C PHE A 78 4.25 -15.52 19.57
N THR A 79 3.48 -15.26 20.63
CA THR A 79 2.05 -15.00 20.48
C THR A 79 1.83 -13.78 19.59
N MET A 80 0.69 -13.70 18.89
CA MET A 80 0.38 -12.57 18.02
C MET A 80 0.45 -11.23 18.77
N ARG A 81 0.01 -11.22 20.03
CA ARG A 81 0.13 -10.07 20.94
C ARG A 81 1.59 -9.66 21.19
N ALA A 82 2.48 -10.61 21.47
CA ALA A 82 3.89 -10.31 21.69
C ALA A 82 4.56 -9.80 20.40
N SER A 83 4.21 -10.39 19.26
CA SER A 83 4.67 -9.98 17.94
C SER A 83 4.25 -8.54 17.60
N LEU A 84 2.98 -8.19 17.85
CA LEU A 84 2.45 -6.84 17.62
C LEU A 84 3.11 -5.81 18.55
N LYS A 85 3.38 -6.17 19.80
CA LYS A 85 4.09 -5.28 20.73
C LYS A 85 5.49 -4.92 20.23
N VAL A 86 6.26 -5.92 19.81
CA VAL A 86 7.62 -5.73 19.26
C VAL A 86 7.59 -4.88 17.99
N LEU A 87 6.59 -5.11 17.13
CA LEU A 87 6.35 -4.33 15.92
C LEU A 87 6.10 -2.85 16.22
N LEU A 88 5.16 -2.55 17.10
CA LEU A 88 4.81 -1.18 17.49
C LEU A 88 5.99 -0.49 18.16
N ASP A 89 6.73 -1.20 19.01
CA ASP A 89 7.95 -0.69 19.64
C ASP A 89 9.08 -0.42 18.63
N TYR A 90 9.16 -1.19 17.55
CA TYR A 90 10.09 -0.94 16.44
C TYR A 90 9.64 0.25 15.59
N GLN A 91 8.36 0.34 15.24
CA GLN A 91 7.81 1.44 14.47
C GLN A 91 7.99 2.77 15.20
N ARG A 92 7.63 2.85 16.48
CA ARG A 92 7.82 4.05 17.32
C ARG A 92 9.28 4.51 17.31
N ARG A 93 10.25 3.60 17.46
CA ARG A 93 11.68 3.94 17.39
C ARG A 93 12.09 4.51 16.02
N LYS A 94 11.51 4.00 14.94
CA LYS A 94 11.79 4.51 13.58
C LYS A 94 11.15 5.87 13.34
N GLU A 95 9.97 6.12 13.88
CA GLU A 95 9.32 7.44 13.86
C GLU A 95 10.11 8.46 14.69
N GLU A 96 10.59 8.09 15.88
CA GLU A 96 11.48 8.93 16.70
C GLU A 96 12.79 9.25 15.98
N GLU A 97 13.42 8.26 15.35
CA GLU A 97 14.65 8.45 14.54
C GLU A 97 14.39 9.39 13.34
N TYR A 98 13.23 9.25 12.69
CA TYR A 98 12.83 10.13 11.60
C TYR A 98 12.57 11.56 12.10
N ASN A 99 11.79 11.71 13.17
CA ASN A 99 11.47 13.01 13.77
C ASN A 99 12.74 13.74 14.24
N SER A 100 13.69 13.03 14.84
CA SER A 100 14.99 13.63 15.22
C SER A 100 15.81 14.14 14.03
N LYS A 101 15.59 13.59 12.83
CA LYS A 101 16.25 14.01 11.59
C LYS A 101 15.46 15.10 10.84
N VAL A 102 14.15 15.17 11.07
CA VAL A 102 13.22 16.07 10.40
C VAL A 102 12.96 17.34 11.20
N GLU A 103 13.48 17.47 12.43
CA GLU A 103 13.31 18.63 13.31
C GLU A 103 13.94 19.95 12.80
N MET A 104 14.32 20.06 11.52
CA MET A 104 14.46 21.35 10.83
C MET A 104 13.96 21.32 9.38
N PRO A 105 12.68 21.59 9.11
CA PRO A 105 12.17 21.93 7.79
C PRO A 105 11.93 23.43 7.66
N CYS A 106 12.94 24.28 7.94
CA CYS A 106 12.87 25.74 7.71
C CYS A 106 14.17 26.41 7.23
N THR A 107 15.28 25.71 6.99
CA THR A 107 16.57 26.34 6.62
C THR A 107 17.00 26.17 5.16
N LEU A 108 16.07 26.17 4.21
CA LEU A 108 16.40 26.58 2.85
C LEU A 108 15.51 27.75 2.45
N ARG A 109 15.91 28.93 2.92
CA ARG A 109 15.53 30.24 2.40
C ARG A 109 16.12 30.34 0.99
N GLY A 110 15.31 30.03 -0.02
CA GLY A 110 15.71 30.10 -1.42
C GLY A 110 14.51 29.84 -2.31
N ALA A 111 13.69 30.87 -2.49
CA ALA A 111 12.57 30.86 -3.42
C ALA A 111 13.03 30.46 -4.82
N SER A 112 12.53 29.33 -5.32
CA SER A 112 12.12 29.22 -6.72
C SER A 112 11.30 27.94 -6.93
N SER A 113 10.09 28.20 -7.40
CA SER A 113 9.05 27.37 -8.01
C SER A 113 9.34 25.87 -8.25
N PRO A 114 8.35 24.97 -8.02
CA PRO A 114 8.40 23.56 -8.43
C PRO A 114 8.74 23.33 -9.92
N GLU A 115 8.69 24.37 -10.74
CA GLU A 115 9.15 24.36 -12.14
C GLU A 115 10.65 24.00 -12.28
N GLN A 116 11.51 24.31 -11.30
CA GLN A 116 12.92 23.89 -11.38
C GLN A 116 13.12 22.38 -11.22
N MET A 117 12.20 21.68 -10.54
CA MET A 117 12.29 20.24 -10.35
C MET A 117 12.07 19.47 -11.66
N ASN A 118 11.19 19.97 -12.54
CA ASN A 118 10.95 19.34 -13.85
C ASN A 118 12.15 19.49 -14.80
N VAL A 119 12.85 20.63 -14.77
CA VAL A 119 14.03 20.86 -15.61
C VAL A 119 15.18 19.92 -15.23
N VAL A 120 15.38 19.67 -13.93
CA VAL A 120 16.41 18.72 -13.45
C VAL A 120 16.09 17.28 -13.89
N LEU A 121 14.82 16.90 -13.92
CA LEU A 121 14.38 15.56 -14.33
C LEU A 121 14.48 15.34 -15.85
N GLU A 122 14.21 16.36 -16.67
CA GLU A 122 14.40 16.27 -18.12
C GLU A 122 15.89 16.18 -18.51
N MET A 123 16.78 16.84 -17.77
CA MET A 123 18.23 16.77 -18.04
C MET A 123 18.84 15.38 -17.73
N GLY A 124 18.26 14.61 -16.82
CA GLY A 124 18.69 13.23 -16.53
C GLY A 124 18.30 12.19 -17.58
N SER A 125 17.41 12.55 -18.51
CA SER A 125 16.85 11.62 -19.51
C SER A 125 17.52 11.71 -20.88
N ARG A 126 18.56 12.54 -21.04
CA ARG A 126 19.28 12.78 -22.31
C ARG A 126 20.77 12.40 -22.29
N SER A 127 21.17 11.44 -21.46
CA SER A 127 22.44 10.72 -21.64
C SER A 127 22.21 9.22 -21.68
N ASN A 128 21.82 8.75 -22.87
CA ASN A 128 22.42 7.64 -23.58
C ASN A 128 21.97 7.66 -25.04
#